data_AF-A0A1L7ACR2-F1
#
_entry.id   AF-A0A1L7ACR2-F1
#
_cell.length_a   1.000
_cell.length_b   1.000
_cell.length_c   1.000
_cell.angle_alpha   90.00
_cell.angle_beta   90.00
_cell.angle_gamma   90.00
#
_symmetry.space_group_name_H-M   'P 1'
#
loop_
_entity.id
_entity.type
_entity.pdbx_description
1 polymer ?
#
loop_
_entity_poly.entity_id
_entity_poly.type
_entity_poly.pdbx_seq_one_letter_code
_entity_poly.pdbx_strand_id
1 'polypeptide(L)'
;MAWTLDARIPLSPLPDAAALRQTLQSGPPAALLLPEGHPGFGGAVATARFQPFASHAAACACCGGRSPVAQALDRLFLDRVRGTCPWFERVLALADTPEAAAMLQGALRQDAVVAARFRAAS
;
A
#
# COMPACT_ATOMS: atom_id res chain seq x y z
N MET A 1 -2.19 -24.54 10.46
CA MET A 1 -2.09 -23.12 10.87
C MET A 1 -0.63 -22.71 10.82
N ALA A 2 -0.23 -21.97 9.79
CA ALA A 2 1.13 -21.44 9.71
C ALA A 2 1.21 -20.21 10.63
N TRP A 3 1.74 -20.39 11.83
CA TRP A 3 2.05 -19.28 12.71
C TRP A 3 3.20 -18.50 12.07
N THR A 4 2.90 -17.30 11.59
CA THR A 4 3.93 -16.38 11.11
C THR A 4 4.26 -15.47 12.28
N LEU A 5 5.49 -15.54 12.78
CA LEU A 5 5.98 -14.67 13.88
C LEU A 5 6.01 -13.18 13.47
N ASP A 6 5.92 -12.91 12.17
CA ASP A 6 5.90 -11.56 11.63
C ASP A 6 4.46 -11.03 11.50
N ALA A 7 4.07 -10.18 12.44
CA ALA A 7 2.76 -9.53 12.48
C ALA A 7 2.58 -8.40 11.46
N ARG A 8 3.63 -8.07 10.67
CA ARG A 8 3.55 -7.02 9.65
C ARG A 8 2.63 -7.44 8.50
N ILE A 9 1.87 -6.47 8.01
CA ILE A 9 0.91 -6.66 6.92
C ILE A 9 1.69 -6.91 5.61
N PRO A 10 1.45 -8.05 4.91
CA PRO A 10 2.05 -8.29 3.60
C PRO A 10 1.59 -7.24 2.59
N LEU A 11 2.55 -6.66 1.88
CA LEU A 11 2.37 -5.73 0.77
C LEU A 11 2.89 -6.40 -0.51
N SER A 12 1.98 -6.64 -1.45
CA SER A 12 2.31 -7.20 -2.77
C SER A 12 2.22 -6.08 -3.81
N PRO A 13 3.31 -5.72 -4.52
CA PRO A 13 3.24 -4.90 -5.72
C PRO A 13 2.78 -5.76 -6.91
N LEU A 14 1.82 -5.27 -7.69
CA LEU A 14 1.26 -5.93 -8.87
C LEU A 14 1.55 -5.09 -10.11
N PRO A 15 1.99 -5.70 -11.22
CA PRO A 15 2.49 -4.97 -12.39
C PRO A 15 1.38 -4.34 -13.23
N ASP A 16 0.13 -4.78 -13.09
CA ASP A 16 -0.98 -4.25 -13.87
C ASP A 16 -2.34 -4.51 -13.20
N ALA A 17 -3.39 -3.91 -13.79
CA ALA A 17 -4.77 -4.03 -13.34
C ALA A 17 -5.35 -5.45 -13.44
N ALA A 18 -4.88 -6.28 -14.38
CA ALA A 18 -5.37 -7.64 -14.56
C ALA A 18 -4.84 -8.56 -13.44
N ALA A 19 -3.54 -8.50 -13.17
CA ALA A 19 -2.89 -9.19 -12.05
C ALA A 19 -3.48 -8.77 -10.71
N LEU A 20 -3.77 -7.48 -10.52
CA LEU A 20 -4.44 -6.97 -9.33
C LEU A 20 -5.84 -7.57 -9.17
N ARG A 21 -6.69 -7.56 -10.21
CA ARG A 21 -8.03 -8.16 -10.15
C ARG A 21 -7.99 -9.63 -9.81
N GLN A 22 -7.14 -10.38 -10.50
CA GLN A 22 -7.00 -11.81 -10.29
C GLN A 22 -6.59 -12.11 -8.84
N THR A 23 -5.58 -11.40 -8.34
CA THR A 23 -5.04 -11.59 -6.99
C THR A 23 -6.03 -11.15 -5.91
N LEU A 24 -6.84 -10.12 -6.19
CA LEU A 24 -7.89 -9.64 -5.29
C LEU A 24 -9.01 -10.69 -5.14
N GLN A 25 -9.44 -11.31 -6.24
CA GLN A 25 -10.51 -12.30 -6.27
C GLN A 25 -10.12 -13.65 -5.65
N SER A 26 -8.85 -14.05 -5.77
CA SER A 26 -8.39 -15.38 -5.39
C SER A 26 -7.86 -15.51 -3.96
N GLY A 27 -7.96 -14.46 -3.14
CA GLY A 27 -7.29 -14.43 -1.83
C GLY A 27 -8.12 -13.80 -0.71
N PRO A 28 -7.56 -13.74 0.51
CA PRO A 28 -8.25 -13.17 1.66
C PRO A 28 -8.54 -11.67 1.45
N PRO A 29 -9.42 -11.08 2.28
CA PRO A 29 -9.76 -9.66 2.24
C PRO A 29 -8.51 -8.79 2.17
N ALA A 30 -8.47 -7.95 1.14
CA ALA A 30 -7.33 -7.09 0.84
C ALA A 30 -7.74 -5.63 0.78
N ALA A 31 -6.87 -4.77 1.26
CA ALA A 31 -6.92 -3.36 0.93
C ALA A 31 -6.09 -3.08 -0.33
N LEU A 32 -6.47 -2.04 -1.06
CA LEU A 32 -5.74 -1.60 -2.24
C LEU A 32 -4.94 -0.34 -1.97
N LEU A 33 -3.78 -0.26 -2.58
CA LEU A 33 -3.01 0.96 -2.73
C LEU A 33 -2.87 1.27 -4.23
N LEU A 34 -3.53 2.33 -4.68
CA LEU A 34 -3.60 2.68 -6.10
C LEU A 34 -2.98 4.05 -6.36
N PRO A 35 -2.32 4.26 -7.52
CA PRO A 35 -2.08 5.61 -8.00
C PRO A 35 -3.39 6.38 -8.13
N GLU A 36 -3.34 7.71 -7.98
CA GLU A 36 -4.47 8.56 -8.33
C GLU A 36 -4.87 8.42 -9.79
N GLY A 37 -6.15 8.65 -10.10
CA GLY A 37 -6.72 8.46 -11.44
C GLY A 37 -7.07 7.02 -11.80
N HIS A 38 -6.54 6.01 -11.12
CA HIS A 38 -6.92 4.62 -11.38
C HIS A 38 -8.35 4.32 -10.93
N PRO A 39 -9.15 3.60 -11.74
CA PRO A 39 -10.48 3.17 -11.31
C PRO A 39 -10.38 2.29 -10.06
N GLY A 40 -11.43 2.31 -9.24
CA GLY A 40 -11.55 1.36 -8.13
C GLY A 40 -11.75 -0.07 -8.67
N PHE A 41 -11.39 -1.05 -7.86
CA PHE A 41 -11.62 -2.46 -8.16
C PHE A 41 -12.61 -3.04 -7.16
N GLY A 42 -13.69 -3.65 -7.64
CA GLY A 42 -14.68 -4.31 -6.78
C GLY A 42 -14.05 -5.48 -6.01
N GLY A 43 -14.49 -5.68 -4.77
CA GLY A 43 -14.01 -6.74 -3.87
C GLY A 43 -12.90 -6.32 -2.90
N ALA A 44 -12.36 -5.10 -3.04
CA ALA A 44 -11.48 -4.51 -2.03
C ALA A 44 -12.27 -4.03 -0.82
N VAL A 45 -11.73 -4.28 0.38
CA VAL A 45 -12.40 -3.82 1.62
C VAL A 45 -12.00 -2.40 2.04
N ALA A 46 -10.87 -1.92 1.53
CA ALA A 46 -10.41 -0.55 1.70
C ALA A 46 -9.54 -0.15 0.50
N THR A 47 -9.42 1.15 0.23
CA THR A 47 -8.55 1.67 -0.83
C THR A 47 -7.91 2.96 -0.36
N ALA A 48 -6.58 3.01 -0.37
CA ALA A 48 -5.81 4.23 -0.25
C ALA A 48 -5.24 4.61 -1.62
N ARG A 49 -5.01 5.90 -1.82
CA ARG A 49 -4.46 6.44 -3.06
C ARG A 49 -3.21 7.26 -2.79
N PHE A 50 -2.29 7.23 -3.74
CA PHE A 50 -1.08 8.07 -3.71
C PHE A 50 -0.90 8.78 -5.05
N GLN A 51 -0.35 9.99 -5.00
CA GLN A 51 0.09 10.71 -6.19
C GLN A 51 1.55 10.36 -6.45
N PRO A 52 1.90 9.71 -7.58
CA PRO A 52 3.30 9.44 -7.90
C PRO A 52 4.09 10.72 -8.18
N PHE A 53 3.40 11.78 -8.61
CA PHE A 53 3.99 13.03 -9.09
C PHE A 53 3.76 14.24 -8.17
N ALA A 54 3.40 14.04 -6.89
CA ALA A 54 3.21 15.15 -5.97
C ALA A 54 4.53 15.93 -5.79
N SER A 55 4.58 17.10 -6.42
CA SER A 55 5.76 17.95 -6.62
C SER A 55 5.92 18.97 -5.51
N HIS A 56 6.15 18.51 -4.28
CA HIS A 56 6.66 19.40 -3.26
C HIS A 56 8.16 19.15 -3.05
N ALA A 57 8.91 20.22 -2.75
CA ALA A 57 10.34 20.14 -2.50
C ALA A 57 10.64 19.07 -1.43
N ALA A 58 11.73 18.31 -1.63
CA ALA A 58 12.25 17.44 -0.58
C ALA A 58 12.44 18.29 0.70
N ALA A 59 11.87 17.85 1.82
CA ALA A 59 11.81 18.56 3.12
C ALA A 59 10.70 19.60 3.35
N CYS A 60 9.57 19.55 2.62
CA CYS A 60 8.36 20.23 3.10
C CYS A 60 7.97 19.73 4.52
N ALA A 61 7.80 20.67 5.45
CA ALA A 61 7.55 20.39 6.86
C ALA A 61 6.22 19.67 7.13
N CYS A 62 5.29 19.63 6.16
CA CYS A 62 3.95 19.07 6.33
C CYS A 62 3.92 17.54 6.45
N CYS A 63 4.87 16.81 5.83
CA CYS A 63 4.94 15.35 5.87
C CYS A 63 6.27 14.80 6.40
N GLY A 64 7.16 15.69 6.86
CA GLY A 64 8.53 15.32 7.23
C GLY A 64 9.35 14.75 6.07
N GLY A 65 8.96 15.04 4.82
CA GLY A 65 9.61 14.52 3.62
C GLY A 65 9.28 13.06 3.28
N ARG A 66 8.29 12.42 3.93
CA ARG A 66 7.90 11.03 3.65
C ARG A 66 7.25 10.90 2.27
N SER A 67 7.51 9.78 1.59
CA SER A 67 6.98 9.54 0.24
C SER A 67 5.44 9.46 0.24
N PRO A 68 4.77 9.84 -0.86
CA PRO A 68 3.32 9.70 -1.01
C PRO A 68 2.80 8.28 -0.71
N VAL A 69 3.55 7.25 -1.14
CA VAL A 69 3.23 5.84 -0.81
C VAL A 69 3.27 5.59 0.70
N ALA A 70 4.30 6.08 1.39
CA ALA A 70 4.43 5.89 2.83
C ALA A 70 3.29 6.56 3.60
N GLN A 71 2.85 7.74 3.16
CA GLN A 71 1.71 8.46 3.74
C GLN A 71 0.39 7.71 3.51
N ALA A 72 0.16 7.20 2.30
CA ALA A 72 -1.03 6.42 1.96
C ALA A 72 -1.11 5.10 2.76
N LEU A 73 0.02 4.38 2.90
CA LEU A 73 0.12 3.18 3.72
C LEU A 73 -0.11 3.46 5.21
N ASP A 74 0.42 4.57 5.71
CA ASP A 74 0.21 5.01 7.10
C ASP A 74 -1.28 5.28 7.37
N ARG A 75 -1.95 6.00 6.46
CA ARG A 75 -3.39 6.25 6.56
C ARG A 75 -4.20 4.95 6.58
N LEU A 76 -3.90 4.04 5.66
CA LEU A 76 -4.55 2.74 5.54
C LEU A 76 -4.35 1.87 6.79
N PHE A 77 -3.16 1.90 7.39
CA PHE A 77 -2.90 1.22 8.66
C PHE A 77 -3.69 1.85 9.81
N LEU A 78 -3.70 3.18 9.92
CA LEU A 78 -4.45 3.88 10.97
C LEU A 78 -5.95 3.60 10.86
N ASP A 79 -6.49 3.56 9.65
CA ASP A 79 -7.90 3.25 9.43
C ASP A 79 -8.25 1.83 9.88
N ARG A 80 -7.37 0.85 9.58
CA ARG A 80 -7.50 -0.53 10.08
C ARG A 80 -7.48 -0.60 11.61
N VAL A 81 -6.51 0.04 12.25
CA VAL A 81 -6.34 -0.01 13.72
C VAL A 81 -7.48 0.71 14.44
N ARG A 82 -8.03 1.78 13.85
CA ARG A 82 -9.16 2.53 14.40
C ARG A 82 -10.52 1.91 14.09
N GLY A 83 -10.57 0.86 13.26
CA GLY A 83 -11.82 0.23 12.82
C GLY A 83 -12.67 1.11 11.90
N THR A 84 -12.07 2.09 11.22
CA THR A 84 -12.77 2.96 10.25
C THR A 84 -12.87 2.34 8.86
N CYS A 85 -12.24 1.19 8.64
CA CYS A 85 -12.47 0.32 7.51
C CYS A 85 -12.65 -1.15 7.96
N PRO A 86 -13.28 -2.02 7.15
CA PRO A 86 -13.29 -3.45 7.43
C PRO A 86 -11.87 -4.02 7.52
N TRP A 87 -11.73 -5.12 8.27
CA TRP A 87 -10.44 -5.78 8.45
C TRP A 87 -9.91 -6.37 7.14
N PHE A 88 -8.62 -6.15 6.88
CA PHE A 88 -7.88 -6.81 5.81
C PHE A 88 -6.62 -7.47 6.36
N GLU A 89 -6.14 -8.47 5.64
CA GLU A 89 -4.95 -9.24 6.02
C GLU A 89 -3.72 -8.87 5.20
N ARG A 90 -3.92 -8.22 4.04
CA ARG A 90 -2.88 -7.88 3.07
C ARG A 90 -3.21 -6.60 2.32
N VAL A 91 -2.18 -6.00 1.72
CA VAL A 91 -2.31 -4.86 0.82
C VAL A 91 -1.81 -5.26 -0.56
N LEU A 92 -2.63 -4.99 -1.59
CA LEU A 92 -2.24 -5.13 -2.99
C LEU A 92 -2.01 -3.73 -3.56
N ALA A 93 -0.79 -3.45 -3.99
CA ALA A 93 -0.41 -2.17 -4.56
C ALA A 93 -0.28 -2.27 -6.07
N LEU A 94 -0.91 -1.35 -6.80
CA LEU A 94 -0.70 -1.24 -8.23
C LEU A 94 0.64 -0.52 -8.49
N ALA A 95 1.52 -1.21 -9.20
CA ALA A 95 2.89 -0.81 -9.53
C ALA A 95 3.10 -0.89 -11.05
N ASP A 96 2.18 -0.28 -11.80
CA ASP A 96 2.07 -0.36 -13.25
C ASP A 96 2.96 0.65 -14.00
N THR A 97 3.61 1.55 -13.26
CA THR A 97 4.67 2.40 -13.77
C THR A 97 6.00 2.16 -13.03
N PRO A 98 7.16 2.41 -13.67
CA PRO A 98 8.46 2.35 -13.02
C PRO A 98 8.55 3.25 -11.78
N GLU A 99 7.93 4.43 -11.82
CA GLU A 99 7.90 5.38 -10.70
C GLU A 99 7.11 4.82 -9.52
N ALA A 100 5.91 4.27 -9.76
CA ALA A 100 5.10 3.64 -8.72
C ALA A 100 5.84 2.46 -8.08
N ALA A 101 6.46 1.60 -8.89
CA ALA A 101 7.28 0.49 -8.42
C ALA A 101 8.47 0.97 -7.58
N ALA A 102 9.20 1.99 -8.03
CA ALA A 102 10.32 2.57 -7.31
C ALA A 102 9.90 3.20 -5.97
N MET A 103 8.76 3.91 -5.93
CA MET A 103 8.21 4.49 -4.70
C MET A 103 7.80 3.42 -3.69
N LEU A 104 7.18 2.33 -4.14
CA LEU A 104 6.82 1.18 -3.28
C LEU A 104 8.06 0.51 -2.69
N GLN A 105 9.06 0.23 -3.53
CA GLN A 105 10.33 -0.33 -3.08
C GLN A 105 11.11 0.62 -2.16
N GLY A 106 11.05 1.92 -2.42
CA GLY A 106 11.65 2.97 -1.58
C GLY A 106 10.99 3.01 -0.21
N ALA A 107 9.64 3.04 -0.16
CA ALA A 107 8.89 3.05 1.09
C ALA A 107 9.19 1.81 1.95
N LEU A 108 9.20 0.60 1.37
CA LEU A 108 9.49 -0.63 2.11
C LEU A 108 10.92 -0.69 2.66
N ARG A 109 11.90 -0.10 1.97
CA ARG A 109 13.33 -0.17 2.35
C ARG A 109 13.79 0.98 3.23
N GLN A 110 13.23 2.18 3.04
CA GLN A 110 13.79 3.42 3.57
C GLN A 110 12.88 4.09 4.60
N ASP A 111 11.57 3.82 4.59
CA ASP A 111 10.64 4.41 5.56
C ASP A 111 10.48 3.49 6.77
N ALA A 112 11.04 3.91 7.91
CA ALA A 112 11.05 3.11 9.13
C ALA A 112 9.63 2.75 9.64
N VAL A 113 8.66 3.66 9.46
CA VAL A 113 7.27 3.44 9.90
C VAL A 113 6.59 2.41 8.98
N VAL A 114 6.83 2.48 7.68
CA VAL A 114 6.35 1.46 6.74
C VAL A 114 6.99 0.12 7.05
N ALA A 115 8.31 0.04 7.20
CA ALA A 115 9.03 -1.20 7.48
C ALA A 115 8.63 -1.87 8.81
N ALA A 116 8.16 -1.09 9.79
CA ALA A 116 7.65 -1.59 11.06
C ALA A 116 6.23 -2.19 10.97
N ARG A 117 5.45 -1.83 9.95
CA ARG A 117 4.02 -2.19 9.82
C ARG A 117 3.71 -3.09 8.64
N PHE A 118 4.52 -2.98 7.59
CA PHE A 118 4.37 -3.69 6.34
C PHE A 118 5.64 -4.47 6.01
N ARG A 119 5.47 -5.56 5.26
CA ARG A 119 6.57 -6.37 4.72
C ARG A 119 6.29 -6.69 3.27
N ALA A 120 7.33 -6.92 2.48
CA ALA A 120 7.13 -7.51 1.15
C ALA A 120 6.44 -8.87 1.30
N ALA A 121 5.43 -9.12 0.47
CA ALA A 121 4.87 -10.46 0.34
C ALA A 121 5.94 -11.37 -0.29
N SER A 122 6.20 -12.47 0.40
CA SER A 122 7.06 -13.58 -0.05
C SER A 122 6.34 -14.47 -1.05
#